data_AF-A0A533SAP7-F1
#
_entry.id   AF-A0A533SAP7-F1
#
_cell.length_a   1.000
_cell.length_b   1.000
_cell.length_c   1.000
_cell.angle_alpha   90.00
_cell.angle_beta   90.00
_cell.angle_gamma   90.00
#
_symmetry.space_group_name_H-M   'P 1'
#
loop_
_entity.id
_entity.type
_entity.pdbx_description
1 polymer ?
#
loop_
_entity_poly.entity_id
_entity_poly.type
_entity_poly.pdbx_seq_one_letter_code
_entity_poly.pdbx_strand_id
1 'polypeptide(L)' 'MGAQDIRSFLGGLREGNRGLYVSTGGFTKEAKYEAERSNVPCTLIDLDELASLVIDNYEKFDLEGCTLIPLVKVYWPAE' A
#
# COMPACT_ATOMS: atom_id res chain seq x y z
N MET A 1 5.52 2.86 10.69
CA MET A 1 4.21 3.02 11.34
C MET A 1 4.04 1.98 12.44
N GLY A 2 3.57 2.41 13.60
CA GLY A 2 3.41 1.56 14.79
C GLY A 2 1.96 1.15 15.04
N ALA A 3 1.75 0.28 16.02
CA ALA A 3 0.43 -0.22 16.40
C ALA A 3 -0.57 0.88 16.77
N GLN A 4 -0.10 1.98 17.36
CA GLN A 4 -0.97 3.09 17.74
C GLN A 4 -1.57 3.80 16.52
N ASP A 5 -0.79 4.00 15.45
CA ASP A 5 -1.24 4.62 14.21
C ASP A 5 -2.37 3.80 13.58
N ILE A 6 -2.18 2.47 13.53
CA ILE A 6 -3.17 1.53 12.98
C ILE A 6 -4.44 1.51 13.82
N ARG A 7 -4.34 1.46 15.15
CA ARG A 7 -5.53 1.52 16.02
C ARG A 7 -6.31 2.81 15.85
N SER A 8 -5.62 3.95 15.76
CA SER A 8 -6.26 5.24 15.54
C SER A 8 -7.00 5.30 14.20
N PHE A 9 -6.41 4.76 13.13
CA PHE A 9 -7.06 4.65 11.83
C PHE A 9 -8.29 3.73 11.87
N LEU A 10 -8.13 2.52 12.40
CA LEU A 10 -9.20 1.53 12.51
C LEU A 10 -10.38 2.03 13.36
N GLY A 11 -10.11 2.77 14.43
CA GLY A 11 -11.14 3.35 15.30
C GLY A 11 -12.06 4.35 14.60
N GLY A 12 -11.66 4.89 13.45
CA GLY A 12 -12.50 5.75 12.61
C GLY A 12 -13.39 4.99 11.62
N LEU A 13 -13.17 3.69 11.40
CA LEU A 13 -13.90 2.90 10.43
C LEU A 13 -15.19 2.31 11.02
N ARG A 14 -16.26 2.28 10.21
CA ARG A 14 -17.53 1.65 10.58
C ARG A 14 -17.58 0.21 10.09
N GLU A 15 -18.44 -0.58 10.71
CA GLU A 15 -18.70 -1.96 10.27
C GLU A 15 -19.13 -1.98 8.79
N GLY A 16 -18.59 -2.94 8.03
CA GLY A 16 -18.78 -3.05 6.59
C GLY A 16 -17.85 -2.18 5.74
N ASN A 17 -17.06 -1.28 6.32
CA ASN A 17 -16.02 -0.57 5.58
C ASN A 17 -14.82 -1.48 5.27
N ARG A 18 -13.93 -1.02 4.40
CA ARG A 18 -12.62 -1.62 4.16
C ARG A 18 -11.56 -0.53 4.26
N GLY A 19 -10.53 -0.77 5.05
CA GLY A 19 -9.41 0.14 5.25
C GLY A 19 -8.28 -0.14 4.27
N LEU A 20 -7.63 0.93 3.79
CA LEU A 20 -6.35 0.87 3.11
C LEU A 20 -5.43 1.88 3.77
N TYR A 21 -4.33 1.42 4.36
CA TYR A 21 -3.33 2.28 4.98
C TYR A 21 -2.03 2.21 4.18
N VAL A 22 -1.61 3.33 3.60
CA VAL A 22 -0.39 3.44 2.80
C VAL A 22 0.68 4.20 3.57
N SER A 23 1.91 3.70 3.58
CA SER A 23 3.05 4.33 4.23
C SER A 23 4.29 4.24 3.35
N THR A 24 5.05 5.33 3.24
CA THR A 24 6.36 5.35 2.55
C THR A 24 7.49 4.73 3.37
N GLY A 25 7.24 4.40 4.64
CA GLY A 25 8.08 3.50 5.42
C GLY A 25 7.36 2.17 5.69
N GLY A 26 7.98 1.28 6.45
CA GLY A 26 7.37 -0.01 6.82
C GLY A 26 6.42 0.05 8.02
N PHE A 27 5.82 -1.11 8.31
CA PHE A 27 4.99 -1.35 9.49
C PHE A 27 5.73 -2.23 10.50
N THR A 28 5.63 -1.91 11.79
CA THR A 28 6.14 -2.82 12.83
C THR A 28 5.31 -4.11 12.87
N LYS A 29 5.85 -5.16 13.48
CA LYS A 29 5.14 -6.43 13.63
C LYS A 29 3.82 -6.26 14.39
N GLU A 30 3.81 -5.41 15.40
CA GLU A 30 2.64 -5.11 16.21
C GLU A 30 1.58 -4.35 15.39
N ALA A 31 2.01 -3.46 14.49
CA ALA A 31 1.11 -2.76 13.57
C ALA A 31 0.42 -3.72 12.59
N LYS A 32 1.20 -4.66 12.02
CA LYS A 32 0.64 -5.73 11.17
C LYS A 32 -0.36 -6.60 11.94
N TYR A 33 0.00 -7.00 13.16
CA TYR A 33 -0.88 -7.77 14.03
C TYR A 33 -2.18 -7.02 14.39
N GLU A 34 -2.13 -5.70 14.62
CA GLU A 34 -3.33 -4.87 14.84
C GLU A 34 -4.28 -4.88 13.63
N ALA A 35 -3.75 -4.73 12.43
CA ALA A 35 -4.55 -4.76 11.21
C ALA A 35 -5.19 -6.14 10.98
N GLU A 36 -4.43 -7.22 11.18
CA GLU A 36 -4.90 -8.60 10.99
C GLU A 36 -6.05 -9.00 11.91
N ARG A 37 -6.03 -8.54 13.17
CA ARG A 37 -7.09 -8.88 14.15
C ARG A 37 -8.30 -7.96 14.11
N SER A 38 -8.28 -6.94 13.27
CA SER A 38 -9.37 -5.98 13.15
C SER A 38 -10.63 -6.65 12.61
N ASN A 39 -11.79 -6.32 13.19
CA ASN A 39 -13.09 -6.73 12.62
C ASN A 39 -13.38 -6.05 11.28
N VAL A 40 -12.74 -4.91 11.01
CA VAL A 40 -12.81 -4.22 9.72
C VAL A 40 -11.60 -4.64 8.89
N PRO A 41 -11.79 -5.24 7.70
CA PRO A 41 -10.68 -5.62 6.82
C PRO A 41 -9.80 -4.41 6.50
N CYS A 42 -8.52 -4.53 6.76
CA CYS A 42 -7.55 -3.44 6.54
C CYS A 42 -6.33 -3.99 5.80
N THR A 43 -6.07 -3.43 4.62
CA THR A 43 -4.84 -3.71 3.87
C THR A 43 -3.80 -2.67 4.23
N LEU A 44 -2.61 -3.12 4.57
CA LEU A 44 -1.44 -2.28 4.75
C LEU A 44 -0.62 -2.34 3.45
N ILE A 45 -0.17 -1.18 2.97
CA ILE A 45 0.74 -1.07 1.82
C ILE A 45 1.95 -0.28 2.27
N ASP A 46 3.11 -0.93 2.31
CA ASP A 46 4.38 -0.24 2.49
C ASP A 46 4.97 0.22 1.15
N LEU A 47 6.16 0.83 1.18
CA LEU A 47 6.78 1.41 -0.01
C LEU A 47 7.13 0.35 -1.07
N ASP A 48 7.59 -0.82 -0.65
CA ASP A 48 7.99 -1.89 -1.57
C ASP A 48 6.78 -2.48 -2.27
N GLU A 49 5.69 -2.69 -1.51
CA GLU A 49 4.40 -3.13 -2.04
C GLU A 49 3.80 -2.07 -2.97
N LEU A 50 3.87 -0.78 -2.60
CA LEU A 50 3.40 0.32 -3.45
C LEU A 50 4.17 0.38 -4.77
N ALA A 51 5.50 0.29 -4.72
CA ALA A 51 6.34 0.31 -5.92
C ALA A 51 6.01 -0.87 -6.84
N SER A 52 5.81 -2.06 -6.28
CA SER A 52 5.40 -3.25 -7.04
C SER A 52 4.05 -3.04 -7.71
N LEU A 53 3.06 -2.53 -6.97
CA LEU A 53 1.73 -2.25 -7.50
C LEU A 53 1.74 -1.20 -8.62
N VAL A 54 2.60 -0.18 -8.50
CA VAL A 54 2.80 0.84 -9.54
C VAL A 54 3.36 0.17 -10.80
N ILE A 55 4.39 -0.66 -10.69
CA ILE A 55 4.99 -1.36 -11.84
C ILE A 55 3.97 -2.29 -12.50
N ASP A 56 3.30 -3.13 -11.71
CA ASP A 56 2.34 -4.13 -12.20
C ASP A 56 1.14 -3.51 -12.92
N ASN A 57 0.78 -2.28 -12.56
CA ASN A 57 -0.38 -1.58 -13.11
C ASN A 57 0.00 -0.35 -13.94
N TYR A 58 1.28 -0.14 -14.23
CA TYR A 58 1.76 1.09 -14.86
C TYR A 58 1.10 1.36 -16.22
N GLU A 59 0.84 0.31 -16.99
CA GLU A 59 0.16 0.43 -18.30
C GLU A 59 -1.28 0.96 -18.20
N LYS A 60 -1.89 0.89 -17.01
CA LYS A 60 -3.26 1.35 -16.74
C LYS A 60 -3.28 2.70 -16.01
N PHE A 61 -2.12 3.29 -15.71
CA PHE A 61 -2.07 4.61 -15.09
C PHE A 61 -2.63 5.67 -16.04
N ASP A 62 -3.28 6.67 -15.46
CA ASP A 62 -3.68 7.86 -16.17
C ASP A 62 -2.46 8.74 -16.50
N LEU A 63 -2.67 9.75 -17.36
CA LEU A 63 -1.60 10.64 -17.79
C LEU A 63 -0.97 11.40 -16.62
N GLU A 64 -1.77 11.76 -15.62
CA GLU A 64 -1.28 12.44 -14.41
C GLU A 64 -0.35 11.54 -13.61
N GLY A 65 -0.75 10.29 -13.35
CA GLY A 65 0.07 9.30 -12.66
C GLY A 65 1.38 8.98 -13.40
N CYS A 66 1.32 8.81 -14.73
CA CYS A 66 2.51 8.60 -15.56
C CYS A 66 3.48 9.79 -15.51
N THR A 67 2.97 11.01 -15.32
CA THR A 67 3.80 12.23 -15.20
C THR A 67 4.51 12.31 -13.85
N LEU A 68 3.87 11.84 -12.77
CA LEU A 68 4.46 11.82 -11.43
C LEU A 68 5.61 10.81 -11.32
N ILE A 69 5.46 9.64 -11.95
CA ILE A 69 6.45 8.55 -11.91
C ILE A 69 6.67 8.03 -13.33
N PRO A 70 7.55 8.65 -14.14
CA PRO A 70 7.81 8.20 -15.50
C PRO A 70 8.65 6.91 -15.52
N LEU A 71 8.06 5.80 -15.97
CA LEU A 71 8.76 4.52 -16.15
C LEU A 71 9.01 4.24 -17.63
N VAL A 72 10.18 3.69 -17.92
CA VAL A 72 10.57 3.26 -19.27
C VAL A 72 10.76 1.75 -19.30
N LYS A 73 10.24 1.10 -20.35
CA LYS A 73 10.50 -0.33 -20.57
C LYS A 73 11.93 -0.51 -21.05
N VAL A 74 12.72 -1.24 -20.28
CA VAL A 74 14.09 -1.60 -20.65
C VAL A 74 14.06 -3.03 -21.18
N TYR A 75 14.56 -3.25 -22.40
CA TYR A 75 14.77 -4.59 -22.92
C TYR A 75 16.08 -5.13 -22.35
N TRP A 76 16.00 -6.20 -21.57
CA TRP A 76 17.17 -6.91 -21.08
C TRP A 76 17.45 -8.10 -21.99
N PRO A 77 18.64 -8.19 -22.63
CA PRO A 77 18.98 -9.39 -23.39
C PRO A 77 19.11 -10.58 -22.43
N ALA A 78 18.29 -11.61 -22.66
CA ALA A 78 18.47 -12.89 -21.99
C ALA A 78 19.74 -13.56 -22.56
N GLU A 79 20.54 -14.17 -21.68
CA GLU A 79 21.68 -15.01 -22.08
C GLU A 79 21.24 -16.24 -22.88
#